data_AF-A0A6L4YFS1-F1
#
_entry.id   AF-A0A6L4YFS1-F1
#
_cell.length_a   1.000
_cell.length_b   1.000
_cell.length_c   1.000
_cell.angle_alpha   90.00
_cell.angle_beta   90.00
_cell.angle_gamma   90.00
#
_symmetry.space_group_name_H-M   'P 1'
#
loop_
_entity.id
_entity.type
_entity.pdbx_description
1 polymer ?
#
loop_
_entity_poly.entity_id
_entity_poly.type
_entity_poly.pdbx_seq_one_letter_code
_entity_poly.pdbx_strand_id
1 'polypeptide(L)'
;MALRDPIDKNLLRMQGRRFALRCDAQVSSIERADTLREISRLASSITLPYSIIEDETARDALRLVQMRAEDRARELIEEQIHNFARAEENLRDKQKRAMLDAWTNLTGPLGHLRTWAQSKLMAAEQQSN
;
A
#
# COMPACT_ATOMS: atom_id res chain seq x y z
N MET A 1 33.38 8.52 19.50
CA MET A 1 32.59 7.46 18.85
C MET A 1 33.23 6.13 19.21
N ALA A 2 32.63 5.36 20.11
CA ALA A 2 33.12 4.02 20.43
C ALA A 2 33.04 3.15 19.17
N LEU A 3 34.12 2.43 18.83
CA LEU A 3 34.09 1.37 17.84
C LEU A 3 32.97 0.40 18.26
N ARG A 4 31.87 0.34 17.52
CA ARG A 4 30.84 -0.70 17.70
C ARG A 4 31.54 -2.06 17.61
N ASP A 5 31.41 -2.85 18.67
CA ASP A 5 31.92 -4.20 18.76
C ASP A 5 31.46 -5.00 17.52
N PRO A 6 32.30 -5.82 16.87
CA PRO A 6 31.86 -6.74 15.82
C PRO A 6 30.61 -7.56 16.20
N ILE A 7 30.41 -7.87 17.49
CA ILE A 7 29.19 -8.54 17.99
C ILE A 7 27.95 -7.67 17.78
N ASP A 8 28.01 -6.37 18.07
CA ASP A 8 26.90 -5.43 17.87
C ASP A 8 26.53 -5.32 16.38
N LYS A 9 27.55 -5.30 15.51
CA LYS A 9 27.32 -5.25 14.06
C LYS A 9 26.61 -6.51 13.54
N ASN A 10 26.99 -7.68 14.04
CA ASN A 10 26.35 -8.94 13.66
C ASN A 10 24.92 -9.04 14.20
N LEU A 11 24.67 -8.55 15.41
CA LEU A 11 23.33 -8.48 15.98
C LEU A 11 22.42 -7.59 15.14
N LEU A 12 22.89 -6.40 14.74
CA LEU A 12 22.12 -5.48 13.91
C LEU A 12 21.78 -6.06 12.55
N ARG A 13 22.74 -6.72 11.88
CA ARG A 13 22.48 -7.43 10.60
C ARG A 13 21.45 -8.54 10.77
N MET A 14 21.52 -9.30 11.86
CA MET A 14 20.53 -10.34 12.15
C MET A 14 19.14 -9.73 12.36
N GLN A 15 19.04 -8.62 13.09
CA GLN A 15 17.78 -7.89 13.28
C GLN A 15 17.24 -7.34 11.96
N GLY A 16 18.10 -6.81 11.08
CA GLY A 16 17.74 -6.36 9.73
C GLY A 16 17.13 -7.49 8.89
N ARG A 17 17.77 -8.67 8.87
CA ARG A 17 17.24 -9.86 8.19
C ARG A 17 15.89 -10.33 8.75
N ARG A 18 15.74 -10.36 10.08
CA ARG A 18 14.46 -10.70 10.73
C ARG A 18 13.36 -9.70 10.38
N PHE A 19 13.71 -8.41 10.27
CA PHE A 19 12.79 -7.39 9.83
C PHE A 19 12.36 -7.62 8.38
N ALA A 20 13.31 -7.89 7.48
CA ALA A 20 13.02 -8.19 6.08
C ALA A 20 12.07 -9.40 5.91
N LEU A 21 12.27 -10.48 6.65
CA LEU A 21 11.36 -11.63 6.61
C LEU A 21 9.92 -11.28 7.04
N ARG A 22 9.74 -10.34 7.98
CA ARG A 22 8.41 -9.84 8.33
C ARG A 22 7.81 -8.99 7.22
N CYS A 23 8.63 -8.18 6.55
CA CYS A 23 8.20 -7.44 5.36
C CYS A 23 7.73 -8.40 4.26
N ASP A 24 8.43 -9.50 4.01
CA ASP A 24 8.04 -10.49 3.00
C ASP A 24 6.67 -11.11 3.33
N ALA A 25 6.45 -11.53 4.57
CA ALA A 25 5.15 -12.02 5.01
C ALA A 25 4.04 -10.95 4.91
N GLN A 26 4.40 -9.69 5.13
CA GLN A 26 3.50 -8.55 4.99
C GLN A 26 3.11 -8.33 3.52
N VAL A 27 4.07 -8.42 2.59
CA VAL A 27 3.83 -8.35 1.14
C VAL A 27 2.83 -9.43 0.73
N SER A 28 3.05 -10.69 1.12
CA SER A 28 2.11 -11.77 0.79
C SER A 28 0.71 -11.58 1.38
N SER A 29 0.58 -10.84 2.48
CA SER A 29 -0.72 -10.49 3.06
C SER A 29 -1.39 -9.35 2.28
N ILE A 30 -0.61 -8.37 1.82
CA ILE A 30 -1.09 -7.26 0.99
C ILE A 30 -1.59 -7.78 -0.37
N GLU A 31 -0.85 -8.66 -1.03
CA GLU A 31 -1.21 -9.21 -2.34
C GLU A 31 -2.55 -9.96 -2.32
N ARG A 32 -2.94 -10.52 -1.18
CA ARG A 32 -4.22 -11.23 -0.98
C ARG A 32 -5.34 -10.37 -0.44
N ALA A 33 -5.09 -9.10 -0.14
CA ALA A 33 -6.12 -8.21 0.39
C ALA A 33 -7.07 -7.74 -0.73
N ASP A 34 -8.36 -7.81 -0.44
CA ASP A 34 -9.44 -7.50 -1.41
C ASP A 34 -10.11 -6.14 -1.14
N THR A 35 -9.67 -5.42 -0.09
CA THR A 35 -10.24 -4.12 0.26
C THR A 35 -9.16 -3.07 0.50
N LEU A 36 -9.43 -1.84 0.07
CA LEU A 36 -8.53 -0.70 0.28
C LEU A 36 -8.29 -0.39 1.76
N ARG A 37 -9.29 -0.69 2.61
CA ARG A 37 -9.17 -0.58 4.07
C ARG A 37 -8.14 -1.55 4.63
N GLU A 38 -8.19 -2.80 4.19
CA GLU A 38 -7.24 -3.81 4.63
C GLU A 38 -5.83 -3.51 4.12
N ILE A 39 -5.67 -3.13 2.85
CA ILE A 39 -4.37 -2.74 2.30
C ILE A 39 -3.78 -1.58 3.09
N SER A 40 -4.56 -0.53 3.38
CA SER A 40 -4.09 0.63 4.15
C SER A 40 -3.69 0.26 5.58
N ARG A 41 -4.44 -0.64 6.23
CA ARG A 41 -4.10 -1.18 7.55
C ARG A 41 -2.79 -1.96 7.51
N LEU A 42 -2.62 -2.84 6.53
CA LEU A 42 -1.43 -3.68 6.36
C LEU A 42 -0.19 -2.81 6.07
N ALA A 43 -0.30 -1.85 5.16
CA ALA A 43 0.79 -0.93 4.81
C ALA A 43 1.27 -0.10 6.01
N SER A 44 0.35 0.25 6.92
CA SER A 44 0.65 1.07 8.11
C SER A 44 1.12 0.24 9.32
N SER A 45 0.94 -1.08 9.29
CA SER A 45 1.20 -1.95 10.44
C SER A 45 2.68 -2.29 10.66
N ILE A 46 3.53 -2.10 9.64
CA ILE A 46 4.96 -2.39 9.73
C ILE A 46 5.76 -1.08 9.80
N THR A 47 6.55 -0.95 10.86
CA THR A 47 7.36 0.26 11.12
C THR A 47 8.81 -0.13 11.32
N LEU A 48 9.72 0.63 10.70
CA LEU A 48 11.16 0.38 10.82
C LEU A 48 11.62 0.73 12.25
N PRO A 49 12.17 -0.23 13.02
CA PRO A 49 12.66 0.04 14.35
C PRO A 49 13.89 0.96 14.33
N TYR A 50 13.97 1.88 15.29
CA TYR A 50 15.07 2.84 15.39
C TYR A 50 16.45 2.17 15.47
N SER A 51 16.54 0.99 16.11
CA SER A 51 17.80 0.26 16.26
C SER A 51 18.43 -0.16 14.92
N ILE A 52 17.63 -0.34 13.87
CA ILE A 52 18.07 -0.79 12.54
C ILE A 52 17.73 0.22 11.44
N ILE A 53 17.53 1.49 11.80
CA ILE A 53 17.12 2.54 10.85
C ILE A 53 18.16 2.81 9.74
N GLU A 54 19.43 2.50 10.03
CA GLU A 54 20.57 2.62 9.11
C GLU A 54 20.85 1.30 8.35
N ASP A 55 20.13 0.21 8.65
CA ASP A 55 20.30 -1.06 7.95
C ASP A 55 19.62 -1.02 6.58
N GLU A 56 20.42 -1.07 5.51
CA GLU A 56 19.93 -0.97 4.13
C GLU A 56 18.93 -2.07 3.78
N THR A 57 19.20 -3.31 4.21
CA THR A 57 18.30 -4.45 3.97
C THR A 57 16.92 -4.21 4.58
N ALA A 58 16.86 -3.71 5.82
CA ALA A 58 15.60 -3.41 6.48
C ALA A 58 14.83 -2.27 5.78
N ARG A 59 15.54 -1.23 5.33
CA ARG A 59 14.93 -0.10 4.61
C ARG A 59 14.38 -0.53 3.25
N ASP A 60 15.13 -1.32 2.49
CA ASP A 60 14.71 -1.79 1.17
C ASP A 60 13.51 -2.74 1.28
N ALA A 61 13.51 -3.61 2.29
CA ALA A 61 12.35 -4.47 2.57
C ALA A 61 11.10 -3.64 2.91
N LEU A 62 11.23 -2.58 3.71
CA LEU A 62 10.08 -1.69 4.01
C LEU A 62 9.59 -0.94 2.76
N ARG A 63 10.51 -0.45 1.92
CA ARG A 63 10.16 0.20 0.64
C ARG A 63 9.38 -0.76 -0.25
N LEU A 64 9.80 -2.02 -0.34
CA LEU A 64 9.11 -3.04 -1.11
C LEU A 64 7.67 -3.24 -0.61
N VAL A 65 7.45 -3.29 0.72
CA VAL A 65 6.08 -3.37 1.29
C VAL A 65 5.23 -2.18 0.84
N GLN A 66 5.77 -0.96 0.90
CA GLN A 66 5.04 0.25 0.50
C GLN A 66 4.72 0.24 -0.99
N MET A 67 5.67 -0.13 -1.85
CA MET A 67 5.46 -0.25 -3.29
C MET A 67 4.37 -1.29 -3.60
N ARG A 68 4.45 -2.49 -2.99
CA ARG A 68 3.45 -3.54 -3.20
C ARG A 68 2.06 -3.17 -2.68
N ALA A 69 1.98 -2.43 -1.58
CA ALA A 69 0.72 -1.87 -1.09
C ALA A 69 0.11 -0.88 -2.10
N GLU A 70 0.95 -0.03 -2.69
CA GLU A 70 0.52 0.95 -3.68
C GLU A 70 0.05 0.27 -4.97
N ASP A 71 0.82 -0.69 -5.49
CA ASP A 71 0.47 -1.48 -6.67
C ASP A 71 -0.89 -2.18 -6.48
N ARG A 72 -1.06 -2.90 -5.37
CA ARG A 72 -2.32 -3.62 -5.09
C ARG A 72 -3.51 -2.67 -4.90
N ALA A 73 -3.30 -1.52 -4.26
CA ALA A 73 -4.36 -0.52 -4.13
C ALA A 73 -4.77 0.05 -5.48
N ARG A 74 -3.80 0.30 -6.38
CA ARG A 74 -4.07 0.77 -7.75
C ARG A 74 -4.86 -0.26 -8.54
N GLU A 75 -4.50 -1.54 -8.47
CA GLU A 75 -5.25 -2.63 -9.12
C GLU A 75 -6.73 -2.63 -8.71
N LEU A 76 -7.02 -2.60 -7.40
CA LEU A 76 -8.41 -2.57 -6.92
C LEU A 76 -9.17 -1.31 -7.36
N ILE A 77 -8.50 -0.16 -7.42
CA ILE A 77 -9.10 1.10 -7.88
C ILE A 77 -9.41 1.02 -9.38
N GLU A 78 -8.50 0.48 -10.18
CA GLU A 78 -8.70 0.29 -11.62
C GLU A 78 -9.83 -0.70 -11.91
N GLU A 79 -9.92 -1.80 -11.17
CA GLU A 79 -11.05 -2.73 -11.23
C GLU A 79 -12.38 -2.05 -10.89
N GLN A 80 -12.42 -1.23 -9.83
CA GLN A 80 -13.60 -0.46 -9.47
C GLN A 80 -14.04 0.51 -10.57
N ILE A 81 -13.11 1.27 -11.14
CA ILE A 81 -13.39 2.20 -12.24
C ILE A 81 -13.84 1.45 -13.49
N HIS A 82 -13.22 0.32 -13.78
CA HIS A 82 -13.58 -0.50 -14.92
C HIS A 82 -15.02 -1.03 -14.81
N ASN A 83 -15.39 -1.53 -13.62
CA ASN A 83 -16.74 -1.98 -13.31
C ASN A 83 -17.75 -0.84 -13.41
N PHE A 84 -17.39 0.36 -12.93
CA PHE A 84 -18.22 1.56 -13.06
C PHE A 84 -18.46 1.95 -14.53
N ALA A 85 -17.43 1.95 -15.37
CA ALA A 85 -17.56 2.31 -16.79
C ALA A 85 -18.52 1.37 -17.54
N ARG A 86 -18.55 0.08 -17.16
CA ARG A 86 -19.41 -0.94 -17.74
C ARG A 86 -20.80 -1.04 -17.11
N ALA A 87 -21.04 -0.40 -15.97
CA ALA A 87 -22.31 -0.49 -15.28
C ALA A 87 -23.43 0.25 -16.00
N GLU A 88 -24.64 -0.28 -15.87
CA GLU A 88 -25.88 0.35 -16.33
C GLU A 88 -26.11 1.69 -15.64
N GLU A 89 -26.71 2.63 -16.35
CA GLU A 89 -26.91 4.02 -15.93
C GLU A 89 -27.60 4.14 -14.55
N ASN A 90 -28.59 3.29 -14.30
CA ASN A 90 -29.33 3.25 -13.03
C ASN A 90 -28.50 2.81 -11.82
N LEU A 91 -27.37 2.13 -12.04
CA LEU A 91 -26.48 1.61 -10.99
C LEU A 91 -25.21 2.46 -10.81
N ARG A 92 -24.87 3.30 -11.79
CA ARG A 92 -23.64 4.11 -11.81
C ARG A 92 -23.54 5.03 -10.60
N ASP A 93 -24.59 5.75 -10.23
CA ASP A 93 -24.56 6.66 -9.08
C ASP A 93 -24.29 5.94 -7.76
N LYS A 94 -24.91 4.77 -7.57
CA LYS A 94 -24.71 3.95 -6.38
C LYS A 94 -23.28 3.42 -6.32
N GLN A 95 -22.76 2.92 -7.44
CA GLN A 95 -21.38 2.43 -7.53
C GLN A 95 -20.36 3.55 -7.32
N LYS A 96 -20.58 4.73 -7.92
CA LYS A 96 -19.72 5.91 -7.73
C LYS A 96 -19.62 6.29 -6.26
N ARG A 97 -20.74 6.37 -5.54
CA ARG A 97 -20.74 6.64 -4.10
C ARG A 97 -19.97 5.57 -3.32
N ALA A 98 -20.22 4.30 -3.60
CA ALA A 98 -19.52 3.19 -2.93
C ALA A 98 -18.00 3.22 -3.17
N MET A 99 -17.55 3.57 -4.38
CA MET A 99 -16.13 3.74 -4.70
C MET A 99 -15.51 4.90 -3.93
N LEU A 100 -16.17 6.06 -3.94
CA LEU A 100 -15.69 7.24 -3.20
C LEU A 100 -15.58 6.94 -1.70
N ASP A 101 -16.57 6.26 -1.13
CA ASP A 101 -16.54 5.80 0.26
C ASP A 101 -15.39 4.82 0.50
N ALA A 102 -15.15 3.86 -0.41
CA ALA A 102 -14.03 2.94 -0.31
C ALA A 102 -12.69 3.68 -0.32
N TRP A 103 -12.53 4.72 -1.14
CA TRP A 103 -11.30 5.50 -1.26
C TRP A 103 -11.01 6.35 -0.01
N THR A 104 -12.01 6.69 0.80
CA THR A 104 -11.76 7.36 2.09
C THR A 104 -10.87 6.53 3.02
N ASN A 105 -10.83 5.21 2.85
CA ASN A 105 -10.00 4.32 3.63
C ASN A 105 -8.50 4.38 3.27
N LEU A 106 -8.15 4.99 2.14
CA LEU A 106 -6.77 5.21 1.71
C LEU A 106 -6.11 6.24 2.64
N THR A 107 -5.28 5.76 3.55
CA THR A 107 -4.68 6.56 4.63
C THR A 107 -3.18 6.31 4.72
N GLY A 108 -2.48 7.13 5.51
CA GLY A 108 -1.03 7.02 5.71
C GLY A 108 -0.27 7.08 4.37
N PRO A 109 0.60 6.08 4.08
CA PRO A 109 1.43 6.10 2.87
C PRO A 109 0.61 6.08 1.58
N LEU A 110 -0.64 5.61 1.61
CA LEU A 110 -1.51 5.47 0.44
C LEU A 110 -2.47 6.65 0.26
N GLY A 111 -2.43 7.66 1.12
CA GLY A 111 -3.39 8.78 1.08
C GLY A 111 -3.38 9.55 -0.25
N HIS A 112 -2.23 9.63 -0.91
CA HIS A 112 -2.06 10.29 -2.20
C HIS A 112 -2.87 9.62 -3.33
N LEU A 113 -3.18 8.32 -3.20
CA LEU A 113 -3.96 7.57 -4.19
C LEU A 113 -5.40 8.05 -4.30
N ARG A 114 -5.95 8.75 -3.29
CA ARG A 114 -7.30 9.33 -3.38
C ARG A 114 -7.42 10.33 -4.53
N THR A 115 -6.47 11.26 -4.60
CA THR A 115 -6.45 12.28 -5.66
C THR A 115 -6.24 11.63 -7.03
N TRP A 116 -5.33 10.65 -7.11
CA TRP A 116 -5.08 9.89 -8.34
C TRP A 116 -6.33 9.15 -8.81
N ALA A 117 -7.02 8.45 -7.91
CA ALA A 117 -8.24 7.70 -8.21
C ALA A 117 -9.37 8.62 -8.72
N GLN A 118 -9.54 9.79 -8.10
CA GLN A 118 -10.49 10.81 -8.55
C GLN A 118 -10.18 11.30 -9.97
N SER A 119 -8.91 11.60 -10.28
CA SER A 119 -8.52 11.98 -11.64
C SER A 119 -8.80 10.88 -12.66
N LYS A 120 -8.59 9.61 -12.30
CA LYS A 120 -8.89 8.46 -13.17
C LYS A 120 -10.39 8.29 -13.42
N LEU A 121 -11.22 8.49 -12.40
CA LEU A 121 -12.68 8.44 -12.56
C LEU A 121 -13.18 9.56 -13.47
N MET A 122 -12.70 10.79 -13.31
CA MET A 122 -13.07 11.91 -14.20
C MET A 122 -12.73 11.60 -15.66
N ALA A 123 -11.56 10.99 -15.92
CA ALA A 123 -11.17 10.59 -17.26
C ALA A 123 -12.10 9.49 -17.83
N ALA A 124 -12.51 8.52 -17.01
CA ALA A 124 -13.45 7.47 -17.42
C ALA A 124 -14.87 8.02 -17.70
N GLU A 125 -15.31 9.02 -16.93
CA GLU A 125 -16.57 9.73 -17.16
C GLU A 125 -16.56 10.50 -18.48
N GLN A 126 -15.45 11.17 -18.81
CA GLN A 126 -15.30 11.88 -20.09
C GLN A 126 -15.31 10.96 -21.31
N GLN A 127 -14.81 9.72 -21.18
CA GLN A 127 -14.83 8.74 -22.27
C GLN A 127 -16.19 8.08 -22.47
N SER A 128 -17.08 8.17 -21.47
CA SER A 128 -18.40 7.54 -21.49
C SER A 128 -19.52 8.50 -21.92
N ASN A 129 -19.21 9.80 -22.05
CA ASN A 129 -20.08 10.84 -22.60
C ASN A 129 -19.74 11.11 -24.06
#